data_AF-A0A4Q2Z7D8-F1
#
_entry.id   AF-A0A4Q2Z7D8-F1
#
_cell.length_a   1.000
_cell.length_b   1.000
_cell.length_c   1.000
_cell.angle_alpha   90.00
_cell.angle_beta   90.00
_cell.angle_gamma   90.00
#
_symmetry.space_group_name_H-M   'P 1'
#
loop_
_entity.id
_entity.type
_entity.pdbx_description
1 polymer ?
#
loop_
_entity_poly.entity_id
_entity_poly.type
_entity_poly.pdbx_seq_one_letter_code
_entity_poly.pdbx_strand_id
1 'polypeptide(L)'
;MKLKEASTYWSIALAAASLAAGAPVTPKEPVALPDPVAALSDESYAVREKASRELWAQGEKGLPELRKVLEGKDPEAAVRARELIRKIELGILPDSSPKIVALVMRYDRGGVEEKRGVINELKRERAYRQILKLYALEKNQETLAMLEESVRGVAVEAARDCIAAEPPDMAGAFAFLDMARPEAPELMAKAALHRANGTLEEELKKAEHLDGEQGHLWRYSLLACAGRLPEAAAEA
;
A
#
# COMPACT_ATOMS: atom_id res chain seq x y z
N MET A 1 48.58 -1.40 -61.71
CA MET A 1 48.22 -0.76 -63.00
C MET A 1 46.76 -0.34 -62.90
N LYS A 2 46.37 0.95 -62.89
CA LYS A 2 47.05 2.20 -63.28
C LYS A 2 47.17 3.19 -62.10
N LEU A 3 48.12 4.12 -62.17
CA LEU A 3 48.16 5.34 -61.35
C LEU A 3 47.17 6.39 -61.88
N LYS A 4 46.79 7.36 -61.04
CA LYS A 4 46.86 8.80 -61.36
C LYS A 4 46.77 9.68 -60.10
N GLU A 5 47.42 10.84 -60.17
CA GLU A 5 47.74 11.74 -59.05
C GLU A 5 46.92 13.05 -59.06
N ALA A 6 47.36 14.01 -58.22
CA ALA A 6 46.97 15.43 -58.03
C ALA A 6 46.02 15.65 -56.85
N SER A 7 46.39 16.26 -55.72
CA SER A 7 47.27 17.42 -55.43
C SER A 7 46.74 18.77 -55.93
N THR A 8 46.16 19.54 -55.00
CA THR A 8 46.32 21.01 -54.96
C THR A 8 46.32 21.50 -53.51
N TYR A 9 47.22 22.43 -53.18
CA TYR A 9 47.42 23.02 -51.86
C TYR A 9 46.47 24.20 -51.62
N TRP A 10 46.24 24.58 -50.34
CA TRP A 10 46.02 25.99 -49.98
C TRP A 10 46.48 26.34 -48.56
N SER A 11 47.00 27.56 -48.40
CA SER A 11 47.49 28.20 -47.18
C SER A 11 47.49 29.72 -47.41
N ILE A 12 47.54 30.63 -46.42
CA ILE A 12 47.92 30.54 -45.01
C ILE A 12 46.92 31.36 -44.18
N ALA A 13 46.57 30.95 -42.95
CA ALA A 13 45.99 31.88 -41.97
C ALA A 13 46.37 31.53 -40.52
N LEU A 14 47.42 32.17 -40.01
CA LEU A 14 47.76 32.21 -38.60
C LEU A 14 46.97 33.36 -37.94
N ALA A 15 46.13 33.07 -36.96
CA ALA A 15 45.49 34.07 -36.12
C ALA A 15 45.70 33.69 -34.64
N ALA A 16 46.23 34.62 -33.86
CA ALA A 16 46.63 34.38 -32.48
C ALA A 16 45.55 34.81 -31.47
N ALA A 17 45.60 34.17 -30.29
CA ALA A 17 45.07 34.62 -29.01
C ALA A 17 43.54 34.87 -28.87
N SER A 18 42.90 34.09 -27.98
CA SER A 18 42.65 34.62 -26.63
C SER A 18 42.44 33.49 -25.62
N LEU A 19 42.84 33.73 -24.37
CA LEU A 19 42.54 32.84 -23.23
C LEU A 19 41.05 32.95 -22.88
N ALA A 20 40.35 31.83 -22.89
CA ALA A 20 39.17 31.63 -22.05
C ALA A 20 39.47 30.42 -21.14
N ALA A 21 39.78 30.69 -19.87
CA ALA A 21 40.00 29.65 -18.89
C ALA A 21 38.67 28.92 -18.62
N GLY A 22 38.46 27.78 -19.27
CA GLY A 22 37.38 26.88 -18.93
C GLY A 22 37.58 26.36 -17.52
N ALA A 23 36.83 26.90 -16.56
CA ALA A 23 36.80 26.35 -15.21
C ALA A 23 36.42 24.87 -15.28
N PRO A 24 37.13 23.96 -14.58
CA PRO A 24 36.79 22.55 -14.61
C PRO A 24 35.40 22.37 -14.02
N VAL A 25 34.45 21.93 -14.84
CA VAL A 25 33.12 21.54 -14.39
C VAL A 25 33.29 20.23 -13.65
N THR A 26 33.57 20.33 -12.34
CA THR A 26 33.63 19.18 -11.46
C THR A 26 32.29 18.43 -11.55
N PRO A 27 32.30 17.11 -11.84
CA PRO A 27 31.08 16.32 -11.73
C PRO A 27 30.55 16.48 -10.32
N LYS A 28 29.36 17.07 -10.17
CA LYS A 28 28.72 17.21 -8.87
C LYS A 28 28.40 15.79 -8.38
N GLU A 29 29.20 15.30 -7.44
CA GLU A 29 28.93 14.03 -6.76
C GLU A 29 27.47 14.00 -6.31
N PRO A 30 26.80 12.84 -6.39
CA PRO A 30 25.41 12.73 -5.95
C PRO A 30 25.36 13.07 -4.46
N VAL A 31 24.91 14.29 -4.16
CA VAL A 31 24.70 14.77 -2.80
C VAL A 31 23.81 13.73 -2.13
N ALA A 32 24.35 13.04 -1.13
CA ALA A 32 23.61 12.08 -0.34
C ALA A 32 22.34 12.79 0.14
N LEU A 33 21.18 12.24 -0.22
CA LEU A 33 19.92 12.91 0.10
C LEU A 33 19.85 13.06 1.62
N PRO A 34 19.48 14.26 2.12
CA PRO A 34 19.17 14.38 3.54
C PRO A 34 18.10 13.33 3.89
N ASP A 35 18.16 12.83 5.12
CA ASP A 35 17.16 11.93 5.68
C ASP A 35 15.75 12.41 5.26
N PRO A 36 14.97 11.59 4.52
CA PRO A 36 13.66 11.99 4.04
C PRO A 36 12.73 12.50 5.15
N VAL A 37 12.91 12.04 6.39
CA VAL A 37 12.22 12.57 7.58
C VAL A 37 12.59 14.01 7.86
N ALA A 38 13.90 14.31 7.95
CA ALA A 38 14.38 15.66 8.19
C ALA A 38 14.00 16.61 7.03
N ALA A 39 13.97 16.08 5.81
CA ALA A 39 13.60 16.80 4.61
C ALA A 39 12.09 17.12 4.49
N LEU A 40 11.23 16.57 5.35
CA LEU A 40 9.80 16.94 5.41
C LEU A 40 9.54 18.41 5.82
N SER A 41 10.54 19.09 6.39
CA SER A 41 10.49 20.51 6.78
C SER A 41 11.63 21.35 6.18
N ASP A 42 12.28 20.86 5.12
CA ASP A 42 13.27 21.67 4.40
C ASP A 42 12.64 22.96 3.86
N GLU A 43 13.31 24.11 3.99
CA GLU A 43 12.80 25.41 3.50
C GLU A 43 12.34 25.37 2.03
N SER A 44 12.99 24.55 1.19
CA SER A 44 12.63 24.35 -0.21
C SER A 44 11.42 23.42 -0.37
N TYR A 45 10.31 23.98 -0.85
CA TYR A 45 9.10 23.21 -1.21
C TYR A 45 9.41 22.00 -2.11
N ALA A 46 10.33 22.15 -3.08
CA ALA A 46 10.71 21.06 -3.97
C ALA A 46 11.43 19.90 -3.25
N VAL A 47 12.16 20.19 -2.17
CA VAL A 47 12.77 19.16 -1.31
C VAL A 47 11.70 18.47 -0.47
N ARG A 48 10.79 19.24 0.15
CA ARG A 48 9.67 18.69 0.95
C ARG A 48 8.75 17.78 0.13
N GLU A 49 8.39 18.16 -1.10
CA GLU A 49 7.57 17.33 -1.98
C GLU A 49 8.30 16.06 -2.43
N LYS A 50 9.60 16.15 -2.73
CA LYS A 50 10.40 14.98 -3.07
C LYS A 50 10.48 14.00 -1.91
N ALA A 51 10.83 14.48 -0.72
CA ALA A 51 10.90 13.69 0.50
C ALA A 51 9.53 13.07 0.87
N SER A 52 8.46 13.85 0.75
CA SER A 52 7.08 13.38 0.95
C SER A 52 6.76 12.22 -0.01
N ARG A 53 7.13 12.35 -1.29
CA ARG A 53 6.88 11.30 -2.30
C ARG A 53 7.72 10.05 -2.08
N GLU A 54 8.97 10.21 -1.65
CA GLU A 54 9.87 9.08 -1.33
C GLU A 54 9.36 8.30 -0.11
N LEU A 55 9.00 8.96 0.98
CA LEU A 55 8.38 8.33 2.16
C LEU A 55 7.04 7.68 1.82
N TRP A 56 6.21 8.34 1.00
CA TRP A 56 4.92 7.80 0.57
C TRP A 56 5.05 6.54 -0.29
N ALA A 57 6.06 6.47 -1.15
CA ALA A 57 6.35 5.31 -1.99
C ALA A 57 6.79 4.07 -1.19
N GLN A 58 7.28 4.23 0.05
CA GLN A 58 7.59 3.09 0.92
C GLN A 58 6.33 2.33 1.40
N GLY A 59 5.15 2.95 1.31
CA GLY A 59 3.91 2.38 1.80
C GLY A 59 3.99 2.04 3.29
N GLU A 60 3.44 0.90 3.68
CA GLU A 60 3.33 0.48 5.09
C GLU A 60 4.67 0.36 5.81
N LYS A 61 5.77 0.13 5.08
CA LYS A 61 7.13 0.08 5.64
C LYS A 61 7.59 1.44 6.17
N GLY A 62 7.09 2.55 5.62
CA GLY A 62 7.38 3.91 6.08
C GLY A 62 6.55 4.37 7.28
N LEU A 63 5.50 3.64 7.68
CA LEU A 63 4.63 4.05 8.81
C LEU A 63 5.36 4.20 10.15
N PRO A 64 6.28 3.31 10.57
CA PRO A 64 7.00 3.47 11.84
C PRO A 64 7.89 4.72 11.86
N GLU A 65 8.42 5.11 10.70
CA GLU A 65 9.26 6.29 10.53
C GLU A 65 8.40 7.57 10.54
N LEU A 66 7.34 7.62 9.73
CA LEU A 66 6.38 8.73 9.73
C LEU A 66 5.72 8.97 11.10
N ARG A 67 5.49 7.91 11.90
CA ARG A 67 4.93 8.04 13.24
C ARG A 67 5.88 8.73 14.23
N LYS A 68 7.19 8.49 14.14
CA LYS A 68 8.20 9.25 14.92
C LYS A 68 8.20 10.74 14.60
N VAL A 69 7.88 11.12 13.36
CA VAL A 69 7.74 12.54 12.96
C VAL A 69 6.61 13.23 13.73
N LEU A 70 5.53 12.50 14.04
CA LEU A 70 4.41 13.04 14.82
C LEU A 70 4.74 13.27 16.30
N GLU A 71 5.73 12.57 16.83
CA GLU A 71 6.27 12.74 18.18
C GLU A 71 7.29 13.88 18.26
N GLY A 72 7.70 14.41 17.10
CA GLY A 72 8.63 15.52 16.96
C GLY A 72 8.04 16.88 17.36
N LYS A 73 8.91 17.91 17.36
CA LYS A 73 8.52 19.30 17.71
C LYS A 73 8.10 20.15 16.52
N ASP A 74 8.23 19.65 15.30
CA ASP A 74 8.01 20.41 14.07
C ASP A 74 6.55 20.32 13.61
N PRO A 75 5.79 21.42 13.58
CA PRO A 75 4.39 21.40 13.16
C PRO A 75 4.19 21.12 11.67
N GLU A 76 5.10 21.56 10.78
CA GLU A 76 4.95 21.32 9.33
C GLU A 76 5.22 19.85 9.00
N ALA A 77 6.31 19.29 9.53
CA ALA A 77 6.61 17.86 9.39
C ALA A 77 5.46 17.01 9.93
N ALA A 78 4.91 17.36 11.10
CA ALA A 78 3.79 16.63 11.72
C ALA A 78 2.45 16.76 10.95
N VAL A 79 2.24 17.84 10.18
CA VAL A 79 1.09 17.94 9.25
C VAL A 79 1.31 17.03 8.04
N ARG A 80 2.47 17.12 7.38
CA ARG A 80 2.80 16.30 6.20
C ARG A 80 2.80 14.81 6.54
N ALA A 81 3.43 14.41 7.63
CA ALA A 81 3.46 13.01 8.08
C ALA A 81 2.06 12.47 8.39
N ARG A 82 1.14 13.26 8.99
CA ARG A 82 -0.26 12.85 9.18
C ARG A 82 -0.97 12.57 7.86
N GLU A 83 -0.78 13.42 6.85
CA GLU A 83 -1.37 13.22 5.53
C GLU A 83 -0.83 11.95 4.85
N LEU A 84 0.49 11.74 4.90
CA LEU A 84 1.12 10.54 4.34
C LEU A 84 0.68 9.26 5.06
N ILE A 85 0.66 9.27 6.40
CA ILE A 85 0.13 8.17 7.21
C ILE A 85 -1.31 7.85 6.79
N ARG A 86 -2.21 8.85 6.69
CA ARG A 86 -3.61 8.63 6.28
C ARG A 86 -3.70 8.00 4.89
N LYS A 87 -2.90 8.45 3.92
CA LYS A 87 -2.88 7.86 2.55
C LYS A 87 -2.42 6.39 2.59
N ILE A 88 -1.30 6.10 3.26
CA ILE A 88 -0.73 4.75 3.37
C ILE A 88 -1.67 3.82 4.16
N GLU A 89 -2.23 4.30 5.27
CA GLU A 89 -3.23 3.59 6.07
C GLU A 89 -4.53 3.33 5.30
N LEU A 90 -4.81 4.05 4.21
CA LEU A 90 -5.91 3.75 3.28
C LEU A 90 -5.47 2.92 2.06
N GLY A 91 -4.19 2.56 1.96
CA GLY A 91 -3.64 1.84 0.81
C GLY A 91 -3.59 2.69 -0.47
N ILE A 92 -3.52 4.01 -0.33
CA ILE A 92 -3.30 4.95 -1.43
C ILE A 92 -1.80 5.27 -1.48
N LEU A 93 -1.19 5.04 -2.65
CA LEU A 93 0.23 5.21 -2.96
C LEU A 93 0.43 6.22 -4.12
N PRO A 94 1.65 6.71 -4.40
CA PRO A 94 1.90 7.75 -5.41
C PRO A 94 1.48 7.40 -6.84
N ASP A 95 1.31 6.12 -7.15
CA ASP A 95 0.91 5.52 -8.42
C ASP A 95 -0.56 5.08 -8.45
N SER A 96 -1.30 5.25 -7.35
CA SER A 96 -2.71 4.89 -7.26
C SER A 96 -3.57 5.67 -8.24
N SER A 97 -4.53 4.97 -8.87
CA SER A 97 -5.45 5.56 -9.86
C SER A 97 -6.11 6.85 -9.32
N PRO A 98 -6.07 7.98 -10.05
CA PRO A 98 -6.70 9.23 -9.64
C PRO A 98 -8.19 9.09 -9.30
N LYS A 99 -8.88 8.13 -9.94
CA LYS A 99 -10.28 7.80 -9.65
C LYS A 99 -10.46 7.19 -8.26
N ILE A 100 -9.58 6.27 -7.85
CA ILE A 100 -9.59 5.68 -6.50
C ILE A 100 -9.24 6.73 -5.44
N VAL A 101 -8.25 7.59 -5.72
CA VAL A 101 -7.92 8.73 -4.85
C VAL A 101 -9.14 9.64 -4.65
N ALA A 102 -9.81 10.02 -5.74
CA ALA A 102 -10.99 10.88 -5.70
C ALA A 102 -12.16 10.24 -4.92
N LEU A 103 -12.38 8.92 -5.08
CA LEU A 103 -13.38 8.17 -4.32
C LEU A 103 -13.10 8.20 -2.82
N VAL A 104 -11.86 7.90 -2.41
CA VAL A 104 -11.45 7.95 -1.00
C VAL A 104 -11.61 9.36 -0.42
N MET A 105 -11.20 10.40 -1.15
CA MET A 105 -11.42 11.80 -0.73
C MET A 105 -12.90 12.21 -0.70
N ARG A 106 -13.77 11.50 -1.42
CA ARG A 106 -15.23 11.71 -1.36
C ARG A 106 -15.83 11.00 -0.13
N TYR A 107 -15.36 9.81 0.21
CA TYR A 107 -15.73 9.10 1.44
C TYR A 107 -15.45 9.94 2.69
N ASP A 108 -14.23 10.49 2.81
CA ASP A 108 -13.80 11.24 4.00
C ASP A 108 -14.60 12.54 4.25
N ARG A 109 -15.25 13.08 3.20
CA ARG A 109 -16.08 14.31 3.28
C ARG A 109 -17.59 14.04 3.29
N GLY A 110 -18.01 12.83 2.93
CA GLY A 110 -19.41 12.50 2.68
C GLY A 110 -20.18 12.09 3.92
N GLY A 111 -21.50 12.28 3.86
CA GLY A 111 -22.46 11.70 4.81
C GLY A 111 -22.64 10.19 4.60
N VAL A 112 -23.43 9.55 5.48
CA VAL A 112 -23.69 8.09 5.49
C VAL A 112 -24.05 7.54 4.10
N GLU A 113 -24.99 8.20 3.41
CA GLU A 113 -25.44 7.80 2.06
C GLU A 113 -24.37 7.95 0.98
N GLU A 114 -23.60 9.03 1.03
CA GLU A 114 -22.51 9.26 0.07
C GLU A 114 -21.38 8.26 0.27
N LYS A 115 -21.05 7.93 1.52
CA LYS A 115 -20.09 6.88 1.88
C LYS A 115 -20.53 5.52 1.33
N ARG A 116 -21.80 5.13 1.47
CA ARG A 116 -22.36 3.91 0.86
C ARG A 116 -22.23 3.94 -0.67
N GLY A 117 -22.54 5.07 -1.30
CA GLY A 117 -22.31 5.28 -2.74
C GLY A 117 -20.85 5.09 -3.16
N VAL A 118 -19.90 5.62 -2.38
CA VAL A 118 -18.45 5.45 -2.61
C VAL A 118 -18.03 3.99 -2.48
N ILE A 119 -18.45 3.25 -1.45
CA ILE A 119 -18.11 1.83 -1.31
C ILE A 119 -18.61 1.02 -2.52
N ASN A 120 -19.81 1.31 -3.01
CA ASN A 120 -20.38 0.67 -4.21
C ASN A 120 -19.69 1.10 -5.52
N GLU A 121 -19.04 2.26 -5.58
CA GLU A 121 -18.15 2.65 -6.69
C GLU A 121 -16.80 1.92 -6.58
N LEU A 122 -16.16 1.93 -5.42
CA LEU A 122 -14.90 1.21 -5.17
C LEU A 122 -15.03 -0.29 -5.46
N LYS A 123 -16.18 -0.92 -5.14
CA LYS A 123 -16.42 -2.34 -5.43
C LYS A 123 -16.46 -2.63 -6.92
N ARG A 124 -17.07 -1.74 -7.72
CA ARG A 124 -17.07 -1.83 -9.20
C ARG A 124 -15.67 -1.66 -9.80
N GLU A 125 -14.82 -0.87 -9.18
CA GLU A 125 -13.40 -0.73 -9.57
C GLU A 125 -12.49 -1.83 -8.99
N ARG A 126 -13.04 -2.83 -8.28
CA ARG A 126 -12.29 -3.87 -7.55
C ARG A 126 -11.25 -3.32 -6.57
N ALA A 127 -11.50 -2.13 -6.02
CA ALA A 127 -10.62 -1.45 -5.05
C ALA A 127 -10.81 -2.02 -3.62
N TYR A 128 -10.71 -3.35 -3.51
CA TYR A 128 -11.06 -4.10 -2.31
C TYR A 128 -10.23 -3.68 -1.08
N ARG A 129 -8.94 -3.36 -1.26
CA ARG A 129 -8.07 -2.89 -0.16
C ARG A 129 -8.62 -1.60 0.45
N GLN A 130 -8.99 -0.64 -0.39
CA GLN A 130 -9.53 0.65 0.05
C GLN A 130 -10.87 0.48 0.78
N ILE A 131 -11.75 -0.41 0.31
CA ILE A 131 -13.03 -0.73 0.98
C ILE A 131 -12.79 -1.26 2.40
N LEU A 132 -11.97 -2.31 2.54
CA LEU A 132 -11.71 -2.93 3.84
C LEU A 132 -11.05 -1.94 4.81
N LYS A 133 -10.07 -1.17 4.33
CA LYS A 133 -9.37 -0.18 5.15
C LYS A 133 -10.24 1.01 5.55
N LEU A 134 -11.12 1.50 4.67
CA LEU A 134 -12.11 2.53 5.03
C LEU A 134 -13.07 2.01 6.12
N TYR A 135 -13.58 0.80 5.97
CA TYR A 135 -14.50 0.18 6.94
C TYR A 135 -13.85 -0.16 8.29
N ALA A 136 -12.56 -0.54 8.28
CA ALA A 136 -11.77 -0.75 9.49
C ALA A 136 -11.46 0.55 10.25
N LEU A 137 -11.29 1.67 9.54
CA LEU A 137 -11.00 2.98 10.14
C LEU A 137 -12.25 3.82 10.47
N GLU A 138 -13.44 3.38 10.04
CA GLU A 138 -14.70 4.04 10.33
C GLU A 138 -15.12 3.83 11.80
N LYS A 139 -15.52 4.93 12.46
CA LYS A 139 -15.85 4.96 13.89
C LYS A 139 -17.32 5.29 14.15
N ASN A 140 -18.00 5.92 13.20
CA ASN A 140 -19.40 6.26 13.33
C ASN A 140 -20.26 4.99 13.19
N GLN A 141 -21.00 4.63 14.26
CA GLN A 141 -21.71 3.36 14.34
C GLN A 141 -22.89 3.24 13.34
N GLU A 142 -23.58 4.36 13.08
CA GLU A 142 -24.64 4.43 12.06
C GLU A 142 -24.07 4.16 10.65
N THR A 143 -22.89 4.73 10.36
CA THR A 143 -22.16 4.50 9.11
C THR A 143 -21.72 3.03 9.01
N LEU A 144 -21.19 2.44 10.09
CA LEU A 144 -20.80 1.04 10.11
C LEU A 144 -21.98 0.10 9.82
N ALA A 145 -23.11 0.29 10.50
CA ALA A 145 -24.31 -0.50 10.29
C ALA A 145 -24.85 -0.37 8.85
N MET A 146 -24.84 0.84 8.28
CA MET A 146 -25.26 1.06 6.89
C MET A 146 -24.29 0.45 5.85
N LEU A 147 -23.00 0.38 6.16
CA LEU A 147 -21.99 -0.16 5.25
C LEU A 147 -21.83 -1.68 5.33
N GLU A 148 -22.26 -2.32 6.42
CA GLU A 148 -22.08 -3.76 6.68
C GLU A 148 -22.52 -4.63 5.48
N GLU A 149 -23.72 -4.42 4.95
CA GLU A 149 -24.24 -5.16 3.79
C GLU A 149 -23.40 -4.95 2.52
N SER A 150 -22.88 -3.73 2.31
CA SER A 150 -22.06 -3.38 1.13
C SER A 150 -20.64 -3.93 1.21
N VAL A 151 -20.12 -4.12 2.43
CA VAL A 151 -18.76 -4.60 2.70
C VAL A 151 -18.71 -6.12 2.93
N ARG A 152 -19.81 -6.76 3.35
CA ARG A 152 -19.87 -8.21 3.61
C ARG A 152 -19.33 -9.03 2.43
N GLY A 153 -18.39 -9.92 2.71
CA GLY A 153 -17.78 -10.81 1.71
C GLY A 153 -16.80 -10.13 0.74
N VAL A 154 -16.52 -8.83 0.86
CA VAL A 154 -15.54 -8.13 0.00
C VAL A 154 -14.14 -8.76 0.14
N ALA A 155 -13.73 -9.16 1.35
CA ALA A 155 -12.46 -9.84 1.55
C ALA A 155 -12.44 -11.25 0.93
N VAL A 156 -13.56 -11.98 0.99
CA VAL A 156 -13.70 -13.30 0.36
C VAL A 156 -13.70 -13.19 -1.17
N GLU A 157 -14.32 -12.14 -1.72
CA GLU A 157 -14.29 -11.82 -3.16
C GLU A 157 -12.87 -11.48 -3.62
N ALA A 158 -12.17 -10.61 -2.89
CA ALA A 158 -10.77 -10.24 -3.17
C ALA A 158 -9.82 -11.44 -3.07
N ALA A 159 -9.99 -12.29 -2.06
CA ALA A 159 -9.20 -13.51 -1.90
C ALA A 159 -9.44 -14.51 -3.05
N ARG A 160 -10.67 -14.61 -3.57
CA ARG A 160 -10.97 -15.42 -4.76
C ARG A 160 -10.31 -14.87 -6.02
N ASP A 161 -10.34 -13.56 -6.23
CA ASP A 161 -9.65 -12.92 -7.37
C ASP A 161 -8.12 -13.16 -7.29
N CYS A 162 -7.52 -13.11 -6.10
CA CYS A 162 -6.12 -13.48 -5.88
C CYS A 162 -5.82 -14.97 -6.19
N ILE A 163 -6.69 -15.89 -5.78
CA ILE A 163 -6.54 -17.34 -6.05
C ILE A 163 -6.73 -17.65 -7.54
N ALA A 164 -7.59 -16.88 -8.24
CA ALA A 164 -7.87 -17.02 -9.67
C ALA A 164 -6.84 -16.33 -10.58
N ALA A 165 -5.85 -15.63 -10.02
CA ALA A 165 -4.75 -15.05 -10.78
C ALA A 165 -3.80 -16.11 -11.36
N GLU A 166 -3.04 -15.74 -12.39
CA GLU A 166 -2.02 -16.59 -13.00
C GLU A 166 -0.63 -15.92 -12.90
N PRO A 167 0.29 -16.41 -12.04
CA PRO A 167 0.10 -17.47 -11.05
C PRO A 167 -0.79 -17.03 -9.85
N PRO A 168 -1.39 -17.97 -9.10
CA PRO A 168 -2.22 -17.66 -7.93
C PRO A 168 -1.46 -16.92 -6.82
N ASP A 169 -2.05 -15.82 -6.33
CA ASP A 169 -1.50 -15.02 -5.23
C ASP A 169 -2.08 -15.45 -3.88
N MET A 170 -1.58 -16.56 -3.36
CA MET A 170 -2.00 -17.08 -2.04
C MET A 170 -1.68 -16.10 -0.91
N ALA A 171 -0.61 -15.31 -1.03
CA ALA A 171 -0.21 -14.34 -0.01
C ALA A 171 -1.17 -13.14 0.05
N GLY A 172 -1.56 -12.60 -1.12
CA GLY A 172 -2.61 -11.59 -1.24
C GLY A 172 -3.96 -12.08 -0.74
N ALA A 173 -4.31 -13.35 -1.02
CA ALA A 173 -5.55 -13.94 -0.52
C ALA A 173 -5.62 -13.98 1.01
N PHE A 174 -4.54 -14.39 1.69
CA PHE A 174 -4.44 -14.27 3.16
C PHE A 174 -4.52 -12.81 3.61
N ALA A 175 -3.75 -11.91 2.98
CA ALA A 175 -3.72 -10.50 3.36
C ALA A 175 -5.09 -9.80 3.25
N PHE A 176 -5.95 -10.19 2.30
CA PHE A 176 -7.31 -9.65 2.20
C PHE A 176 -8.22 -10.14 3.32
N LEU A 177 -8.12 -11.41 3.71
CA LEU A 177 -8.90 -11.98 4.82
C LEU A 177 -8.43 -11.42 6.17
N ASP A 178 -7.13 -11.20 6.34
CA ASP A 178 -6.54 -10.58 7.55
C ASP A 178 -6.82 -9.08 7.67
N MET A 179 -7.17 -8.39 6.57
CA MET A 179 -7.61 -6.99 6.59
C MET A 179 -9.08 -6.80 6.96
N ALA A 180 -9.88 -7.87 6.96
CA ALA A 180 -11.29 -7.82 7.30
C ALA A 180 -11.53 -7.84 8.82
N ARG A 181 -12.77 -7.62 9.24
CA ARG A 181 -13.19 -7.99 10.60
C ARG A 181 -13.27 -9.51 10.68
N PRO A 182 -12.95 -10.13 11.84
CA PRO A 182 -12.98 -11.59 12.02
C PRO A 182 -14.43 -12.11 12.15
N GLU A 183 -15.22 -11.96 11.09
CA GLU A 183 -16.56 -12.52 10.96
C GLU A 183 -16.50 -13.97 10.43
N ALA A 184 -17.55 -14.75 10.69
CA ALA A 184 -17.58 -16.17 10.34
C ALA A 184 -17.30 -16.50 8.86
N PRO A 185 -17.77 -15.73 7.84
CA PRO A 185 -17.45 -16.02 6.44
C PRO A 185 -15.95 -15.86 6.12
N GLU A 186 -15.33 -14.81 6.64
CA GLU A 186 -13.91 -14.49 6.46
C GLU A 186 -13.02 -15.51 7.20
N LEU A 187 -13.36 -15.90 8.43
CA LEU A 187 -12.69 -16.97 9.16
C LEU A 187 -12.80 -18.32 8.43
N MET A 188 -14.00 -18.70 7.97
CA MET A 188 -14.18 -19.94 7.20
C MET A 188 -13.40 -19.92 5.88
N ALA A 189 -13.36 -18.79 5.17
CA ALA A 189 -12.55 -18.64 3.96
C ALA A 189 -11.05 -18.79 4.27
N LYS A 190 -10.56 -18.20 5.37
CA LYS A 190 -9.15 -18.29 5.79
C LYS A 190 -8.77 -19.71 6.20
N ALA A 191 -9.62 -20.40 6.96
CA ALA A 191 -9.42 -21.80 7.35
C ALA A 191 -9.40 -22.74 6.12
N ALA A 192 -10.29 -22.51 5.15
CA ALA A 192 -10.28 -23.23 3.87
C ALA A 192 -8.99 -22.96 3.07
N LEU A 193 -8.44 -21.73 3.14
CA LEU A 193 -7.17 -21.37 2.50
C LEU A 193 -5.97 -22.05 3.16
N HIS A 194 -5.91 -22.13 4.50
CA HIS A 194 -4.92 -22.93 5.23
C HIS A 194 -4.98 -24.42 4.85
N ARG A 195 -6.19 -24.97 4.67
CA ARG A 195 -6.38 -26.34 4.18
C ARG A 195 -5.85 -26.54 2.76
N ALA A 196 -6.16 -25.62 1.84
CA ALA A 196 -5.67 -25.68 0.45
C ALA A 196 -4.15 -25.51 0.36
N ASN A 197 -3.55 -24.70 1.24
CA ASN A 197 -2.12 -24.44 1.30
C ASN A 197 -1.32 -25.45 2.17
N GLY A 198 -1.98 -26.46 2.73
CA GLY A 198 -1.34 -27.50 3.55
C GLY A 198 -0.88 -27.04 4.95
N THR A 199 -1.26 -25.86 5.42
CA THR A 199 -0.83 -25.27 6.71
C THR A 199 -1.86 -25.40 7.83
N LEU A 200 -2.99 -26.08 7.59
CA LEU A 200 -4.10 -26.22 8.55
C LEU A 200 -3.69 -26.80 9.91
N GLU A 201 -2.89 -27.86 9.93
CA GLU A 201 -2.44 -28.52 11.19
C GLU A 201 -1.40 -27.69 11.96
N GLU A 202 -0.68 -26.79 11.29
CA GLU A 202 0.19 -25.82 11.94
C GLU A 202 -0.64 -24.71 12.60
N GLU A 203 -1.68 -24.26 11.90
CA GLU A 203 -2.56 -23.18 12.37
C GLU A 203 -3.48 -23.64 13.51
N LEU A 204 -3.97 -24.89 13.49
CA LEU A 204 -4.69 -25.51 14.61
C LEU A 204 -3.86 -25.44 15.90
N LYS A 205 -2.58 -25.81 15.85
CA LYS A 205 -1.67 -25.77 17.01
C LYS A 205 -1.43 -24.35 17.53
N LYS A 206 -1.39 -23.35 16.66
CA LYS A 206 -1.33 -21.93 17.10
C LYS A 206 -2.64 -21.53 17.78
N ALA A 207 -3.77 -21.98 17.26
CA ALA A 207 -5.09 -21.64 17.76
C ALA A 207 -5.44 -22.29 19.11
N GLU A 208 -4.77 -23.39 19.50
CA GLU A 208 -4.85 -23.99 20.85
C GLU A 208 -4.53 -23.01 21.98
N HIS A 209 -3.73 -21.97 21.71
CA HIS A 209 -3.29 -20.98 22.70
C HIS A 209 -4.05 -19.64 22.62
N LEU A 210 -5.14 -19.56 21.87
CA LEU A 210 -5.93 -18.34 21.72
C LEU A 210 -7.17 -18.34 22.64
N ASP A 211 -7.15 -17.50 23.66
CA ASP A 211 -8.29 -17.35 24.58
C ASP A 211 -9.39 -16.44 24.04
N GLY A 212 -10.60 -16.59 24.58
CA GLY A 212 -11.74 -15.73 24.32
C GLY A 212 -12.49 -16.03 23.02
N GLU A 213 -13.60 -15.29 22.80
CA GLU A 213 -14.58 -15.52 21.73
C GLU A 213 -13.96 -15.68 20.33
N GLN A 214 -13.01 -14.81 19.97
CA GLN A 214 -12.33 -14.89 18.67
C GLN A 214 -11.42 -16.13 18.54
N GLY A 215 -10.83 -16.59 19.65
CA GLY A 215 -10.05 -17.84 19.68
C GLY A 215 -10.93 -19.06 19.47
N HIS A 216 -12.09 -19.12 20.14
CA HIS A 216 -13.11 -20.16 19.94
C HIS A 216 -13.62 -20.17 18.49
N LEU A 217 -14.03 -19.01 17.95
CA LEU A 217 -14.49 -18.90 16.55
C LEU A 217 -13.41 -19.29 15.53
N TRP A 218 -12.13 -19.02 15.82
CA TRP A 218 -11.03 -19.43 14.94
C TRP A 218 -10.80 -20.93 14.98
N ARG A 219 -10.75 -21.55 16.17
CA ARG A 219 -10.66 -23.01 16.31
C ARG A 219 -11.86 -23.72 15.69
N TYR A 220 -13.09 -23.24 15.92
CA TYR A 220 -14.31 -23.71 15.26
C TYR A 220 -14.13 -23.76 13.74
N SER A 221 -13.66 -22.66 13.14
CA SER A 221 -13.49 -22.52 11.68
C SER A 221 -12.43 -23.49 11.13
N LEU A 222 -11.30 -23.64 11.83
CA LEU A 222 -10.23 -24.58 11.46
C LEU A 222 -10.68 -26.03 11.58
N LEU A 223 -11.32 -26.41 12.69
CA LEU A 223 -11.83 -27.77 12.95
C LEU A 223 -12.94 -28.15 11.99
N ALA A 224 -13.86 -27.23 11.67
CA ALA A 224 -14.89 -27.43 10.66
C ALA A 224 -14.27 -27.68 9.27
N CYS A 225 -13.27 -26.89 8.87
CA CYS A 225 -12.54 -27.09 7.61
C CYS A 225 -11.73 -28.40 7.59
N ALA A 226 -11.22 -28.85 8.75
CA ALA A 226 -10.57 -30.16 8.91
C ALA A 226 -11.56 -31.35 8.83
N GLY A 227 -12.87 -31.10 8.85
CA GLY A 227 -13.90 -32.14 8.96
C GLY A 227 -14.05 -32.73 10.37
N ARG A 228 -13.41 -32.12 11.38
CA ARG A 228 -13.41 -32.54 12.78
C ARG A 228 -14.64 -31.99 13.50
N LEU A 229 -15.83 -32.27 12.94
CA LEU A 229 -17.11 -31.67 13.33
C LEU A 229 -17.47 -31.84 14.82
N PRO A 230 -17.19 -32.98 15.51
CA PRO A 230 -17.44 -33.09 16.95
C PRO A 230 -16.57 -32.18 17.80
N GLU A 231 -15.33 -31.94 17.37
CA GLU A 231 -14.41 -31.02 18.05
C GLU A 231 -14.79 -29.57 17.76
N ALA A 232 -15.17 -29.24 16.52
CA ALA A 232 -15.71 -27.93 16.17
C ALA A 232 -16.95 -27.60 17.01
N ALA A 233 -17.90 -28.55 17.16
CA ALA A 233 -19.11 -28.35 17.95
C ALA A 233 -18.86 -28.11 19.46
N ALA A 234 -17.65 -28.36 19.97
CA ALA A 234 -17.26 -28.04 21.35
C ALA A 234 -16.72 -26.59 21.52
N GLU A 235 -16.47 -25.87 20.42
CA GLU A 235 -16.01 -24.48 20.38
C GLU A 235 -17.14 -23.48 20.05
N ALA A 236 -18.38 -23.96 19.87
CA ALA A 236 -19.55 -23.18 19.45
C ALA A 236 -20.52 -22.87 20.60
#